data_AF-A0A2V8N3L3-F1
#
_entry.id   AF-A0A2V8N3L3-F1
#
_cell.length_a   1.000
_cell.length_b   1.000
_cell.length_c   1.000
_cell.angle_alpha   90.00
_cell.angle_beta   90.00
_cell.angle_gamma   90.00
#
_symmetry.space_group_name_H-M   'P 1'
#
loop_
_entity.id
_entity.type
_entity.pdbx_description
1 polymer ?
#
loop_
_entity_poly.entity_id
_entity_poly.type
_entity_poly.pdbx_seq_one_letter_code
_entity_poly.pdbx_strand_id
1 'polypeptide(L)'
;RWNAERAQLVVERDRATQSMAERESQHQRALAEVQRVAANNLDNKMAKALEQWETERAELIAEIQRAQHQLSETTSNYQRQLAAAADRVRSEFTEEQDRLRRELEQAKRACTHLRLLVEANPEKSRAAFENEQANASVHRAQIEKSSMHADALHAEVARIEGLIEGISRAIEDPDTELSVVIRKNAERAELDSYLRGVRFAIPDR
;
A
#
# COMPACT_ATOMS: atom_id res chain seq x y z
N ARG A 1 -50.95 -7.29 -106.24
CA ARG A 1 -49.97 -6.50 -105.46
C ARG A 1 -50.36 -6.47 -103.98
N TRP A 2 -51.54 -5.96 -103.62
CA TRP A 2 -52.09 -5.97 -102.25
C TRP A 2 -52.04 -7.32 -101.50
N ASN A 3 -52.48 -8.43 -102.12
CA ASN A 3 -52.49 -9.73 -101.44
C ASN A 3 -51.09 -10.25 -101.05
N ALA A 4 -50.08 -9.94 -101.86
CA ALA A 4 -48.69 -10.37 -101.59
C ALA A 4 -48.08 -9.55 -100.45
N GLU A 5 -48.33 -8.25 -100.44
CA GLU A 5 -47.92 -7.34 -99.37
C GLU A 5 -48.59 -7.68 -98.03
N ARG A 6 -49.89 -7.98 -98.04
CA ARG A 6 -50.61 -8.47 -96.85
C ARG A 6 -50.01 -9.77 -96.31
N ALA A 7 -49.65 -10.71 -97.18
CA ALA A 7 -49.02 -11.96 -96.76
C ALA A 7 -47.62 -11.72 -96.16
N GLN A 8 -46.83 -10.80 -96.73
CA GLN A 8 -45.53 -10.40 -96.18
C GLN A 8 -45.67 -9.77 -94.80
N LEU A 9 -46.59 -8.82 -94.61
CA LEU A 9 -46.84 -8.18 -93.32
C LEU A 9 -47.30 -9.17 -92.24
N VAL A 10 -48.09 -10.19 -92.60
CA VAL A 10 -48.48 -11.26 -91.67
C VAL A 10 -47.27 -12.07 -91.23
N VAL A 11 -46.39 -12.44 -92.16
CA VAL A 11 -45.15 -13.18 -91.84
C VAL A 11 -44.20 -12.34 -90.99
N GLU A 12 -44.06 -11.05 -91.27
CA GLU A 12 -43.22 -10.13 -90.48
C GLU A 12 -43.79 -9.93 -89.07
N ARG A 13 -45.11 -9.76 -88.93
CA ARG A 13 -45.79 -9.76 -87.63
C ARG A 13 -45.52 -11.05 -86.87
N ASP A 14 -45.65 -12.20 -87.50
CA ASP A 14 -45.46 -13.50 -86.85
C ASP A 14 -44.01 -13.73 -86.43
N ARG A 15 -43.04 -13.27 -87.23
CA ARG A 15 -41.63 -13.26 -86.82
C ARG A 15 -41.37 -12.32 -85.66
N ALA A 16 -42.00 -11.14 -85.65
CA ALA A 16 -41.86 -10.18 -84.57
C ALA A 16 -42.46 -10.72 -83.25
N THR A 17 -43.65 -11.35 -83.30
CA THR A 17 -44.26 -11.96 -82.11
C THR A 17 -43.45 -13.13 -81.59
N GLN A 18 -42.91 -13.99 -82.47
CA GLN A 18 -42.00 -15.07 -82.09
C GLN A 18 -40.72 -14.54 -81.43
N SER A 19 -40.07 -13.54 -82.05
CA SER A 19 -38.85 -12.94 -81.49
C SER A 19 -39.10 -12.29 -80.13
N MET A 20 -40.24 -11.62 -79.93
CA MET A 20 -40.62 -11.06 -78.63
C MET A 20 -40.89 -12.16 -77.59
N ALA A 21 -41.58 -13.24 -77.96
CA ALA A 21 -41.82 -14.38 -77.06
C ALA A 21 -40.51 -15.08 -76.65
N GLU A 22 -39.57 -15.24 -77.58
CA GLU A 22 -38.24 -15.79 -77.29
C GLU A 22 -37.44 -14.89 -76.33
N ARG A 23 -37.44 -13.57 -76.57
CA ARG A 23 -36.80 -12.59 -75.68
C ARG A 23 -37.41 -12.59 -74.28
N GLU A 24 -38.73 -12.66 -74.20
CA GLU A 24 -39.44 -12.76 -72.91
C GLU A 24 -39.06 -14.04 -72.16
N SER A 25 -39.04 -15.19 -72.85
CA SER A 25 -38.60 -16.46 -72.25
C SER A 25 -37.14 -16.42 -71.80
N GLN A 26 -36.25 -15.80 -72.58
CA GLN A 26 -34.84 -15.62 -72.20
C GLN A 26 -34.71 -14.69 -71.00
N HIS A 27 -35.46 -13.59 -70.96
CA HIS A 27 -35.47 -12.66 -69.83
C HIS A 27 -35.96 -13.34 -68.55
N GLN A 28 -37.04 -14.11 -68.61
CA GLN A 28 -37.56 -14.87 -67.47
C GLN A 28 -36.56 -15.89 -66.94
N ARG A 29 -35.85 -16.60 -67.83
CA ARG A 29 -34.77 -17.52 -67.42
C ARG A 29 -33.60 -16.79 -66.76
N ALA A 30 -33.19 -15.65 -67.32
CA ALA A 30 -32.12 -14.83 -66.75
C ALA A 30 -32.51 -14.30 -65.36
N LEU A 31 -33.76 -13.84 -65.19
CA LEU A 31 -34.26 -13.38 -63.91
C LEU A 31 -34.29 -14.49 -62.86
N ALA A 32 -34.78 -15.68 -63.23
CA ALA A 32 -34.79 -16.84 -62.34
C ALA A 32 -33.37 -17.26 -61.93
N GLU A 33 -32.41 -17.22 -62.85
CA GLU A 33 -31.01 -17.54 -62.55
C GLU A 33 -30.38 -16.52 -61.60
N VAL A 34 -30.61 -15.22 -61.83
CA VAL A 34 -30.14 -14.15 -60.92
C VAL A 34 -30.75 -14.32 -59.53
N GLN A 35 -32.04 -14.62 -59.44
CA GLN A 35 -32.71 -14.88 -58.15
C GLN A 35 -32.13 -16.11 -57.44
N ARG A 36 -31.87 -17.19 -58.17
CA ARG A 36 -31.25 -18.41 -57.63
C ARG A 36 -29.85 -18.15 -57.10
N VAL A 37 -29.03 -17.42 -57.87
CA VAL A 37 -27.66 -17.05 -57.46
C VAL A 37 -27.69 -16.11 -56.25
N ALA A 38 -28.61 -15.14 -56.22
CA ALA A 38 -28.77 -14.24 -55.07
C ALA A 38 -29.18 -15.00 -53.80
N ALA A 39 -30.12 -15.94 -53.90
CA ALA A 39 -30.54 -16.79 -52.79
C ALA A 39 -29.37 -17.63 -52.26
N ASN A 40 -28.66 -18.34 -53.12
CA ASN A 40 -27.49 -19.13 -52.73
C ASN A 40 -26.39 -18.27 -52.08
N ASN A 41 -26.16 -17.05 -52.58
CA ASN A 41 -25.19 -16.14 -52.00
C ASN A 41 -25.60 -15.65 -50.61
N LEU A 42 -26.89 -15.43 -50.38
CA LEU A 42 -27.43 -15.09 -49.06
C LEU A 42 -27.28 -16.26 -48.10
N ASP A 43 -27.67 -17.47 -48.50
CA ASP A 43 -27.54 -18.68 -47.68
C ASP A 43 -26.09 -18.93 -47.29
N ASN A 44 -25.15 -18.80 -48.23
CA ASN A 44 -23.72 -18.93 -47.97
C ASN A 44 -23.19 -17.89 -46.99
N LYS A 45 -23.68 -16.65 -47.06
CA LYS A 45 -23.30 -15.59 -46.10
C LYS A 45 -23.87 -15.88 -44.72
N MET A 46 -25.11 -16.34 -44.63
CA MET A 46 -25.74 -16.71 -43.36
C MET A 46 -25.03 -17.89 -42.71
N ALA A 47 -24.71 -18.94 -43.48
CA ALA A 47 -23.98 -20.10 -42.99
C ALA A 47 -22.60 -19.72 -42.42
N LYS A 48 -21.84 -18.88 -43.14
CA LYS A 48 -20.54 -18.39 -42.67
C LYS A 48 -20.64 -17.54 -41.40
N ALA A 49 -21.66 -16.68 -41.32
CA ALA A 49 -21.87 -15.86 -40.13
C ALA A 49 -22.22 -16.71 -38.91
N LEU A 50 -23.01 -17.77 -39.09
CA LEU A 50 -23.33 -18.72 -38.02
C LEU A 50 -22.09 -19.50 -37.57
N GLU A 51 -21.27 -19.99 -38.49
CA GLU A 51 -20.01 -20.69 -38.18
C GLU A 51 -19.03 -19.78 -37.40
N GLN A 52 -18.90 -18.52 -37.82
CA GLN A 52 -18.10 -17.52 -37.11
C GLN A 52 -18.64 -17.26 -35.70
N TRP A 53 -19.95 -17.11 -35.56
CA TRP A 53 -20.56 -16.91 -34.26
C TRP A 53 -20.37 -18.13 -33.33
N GLU A 54 -20.51 -19.36 -33.86
CA GLU A 54 -20.31 -20.59 -33.10
C GLU A 54 -18.86 -20.75 -32.63
N THR A 55 -17.90 -20.42 -33.49
CA THR A 55 -16.46 -20.45 -33.15
C THR A 55 -16.12 -19.43 -32.08
N GLU A 56 -16.52 -18.16 -32.25
CA GLU A 56 -16.33 -17.12 -31.24
C GLU A 56 -16.99 -17.50 -29.91
N ARG A 57 -18.20 -18.05 -29.96
CA ARG A 57 -18.90 -18.52 -28.76
C ARG A 57 -18.14 -19.64 -28.06
N ALA A 58 -17.57 -20.59 -28.80
CA ALA A 58 -16.77 -21.67 -28.22
C ALA A 58 -15.47 -21.13 -27.59
N GLU A 59 -14.80 -20.19 -28.24
CA GLU A 59 -13.59 -19.54 -27.72
C GLU A 59 -13.87 -18.76 -26.43
N LEU A 60 -14.95 -17.97 -26.39
CA LEU A 60 -15.36 -17.23 -25.20
C LEU A 60 -15.70 -18.16 -24.03
N ILE A 61 -16.37 -19.29 -24.29
CA ILE A 61 -16.64 -20.30 -23.25
C ILE A 61 -15.32 -20.88 -22.72
N ALA A 62 -14.37 -21.21 -23.59
CA ALA A 62 -13.08 -21.75 -23.19
C ALA A 62 -12.24 -20.74 -22.40
N GLU A 63 -12.31 -19.44 -22.74
CA GLU A 63 -11.65 -18.38 -21.99
C GLU A 63 -12.28 -18.20 -20.60
N ILE A 64 -13.62 -18.19 -20.50
CA ILE A 64 -14.34 -18.13 -19.22
C ILE A 64 -13.93 -19.30 -18.32
N GLN A 65 -13.87 -20.52 -18.86
CA GLN A 65 -13.47 -21.70 -18.11
C GLN A 65 -12.02 -21.60 -17.62
N ARG A 66 -11.10 -21.12 -18.46
CA ARG A 66 -9.70 -20.89 -18.08
C ARG A 66 -9.58 -19.84 -16.98
N ALA A 67 -10.28 -18.71 -17.10
CA ALA A 67 -10.29 -17.65 -16.10
C ALA A 67 -10.87 -18.13 -14.75
N GLN A 68 -11.96 -18.91 -14.79
CA GLN A 68 -12.54 -19.52 -13.59
C GLN A 68 -11.58 -20.49 -12.91
N HIS A 69 -10.89 -21.33 -13.69
CA HIS A 69 -9.90 -22.25 -13.16
C HIS A 69 -8.75 -21.51 -12.48
N GLN A 70 -8.17 -20.52 -13.16
CA GLN A 70 -7.09 -19.68 -12.58
C GLN A 70 -7.54 -19.00 -11.29
N LEU A 71 -8.74 -18.42 -11.26
CA LEU A 71 -9.28 -17.79 -10.06
C LEU A 71 -9.43 -18.79 -8.90
N SER A 72 -9.88 -20.01 -9.18
CA SER A 72 -10.02 -21.07 -8.18
C SER A 72 -8.66 -21.49 -7.61
N GLU A 73 -7.64 -21.63 -8.46
CA GLU A 73 -6.28 -21.96 -8.06
C GLU A 73 -5.66 -20.85 -7.21
N THR A 74 -5.75 -19.60 -7.65
CA THR A 74 -5.22 -18.45 -6.89
C THR A 74 -5.91 -18.33 -5.54
N THR A 75 -7.23 -18.53 -5.48
CA THR A 75 -7.99 -18.48 -4.24
C THR A 75 -7.54 -19.58 -3.29
N SER A 76 -7.40 -20.82 -3.78
CA SER A 76 -6.91 -21.95 -2.99
C SER A 76 -5.47 -21.71 -2.49
N ASN A 77 -4.61 -21.13 -3.33
CA ASN A 77 -3.24 -20.78 -2.94
C ASN A 77 -3.20 -19.76 -1.81
N TYR A 78 -3.97 -18.67 -1.92
CA TYR A 78 -4.05 -17.66 -0.87
C TYR A 78 -4.66 -18.21 0.41
N GLN A 79 -5.69 -19.04 0.33
CA GLN A 79 -6.27 -19.71 1.50
C GLN A 79 -5.24 -20.58 2.22
N ARG A 80 -4.45 -21.37 1.48
CA ARG A 80 -3.37 -22.18 2.06
C ARG A 80 -2.28 -21.32 2.70
N GLN A 81 -1.86 -20.24 2.03
CA GLN A 81 -0.86 -19.32 2.58
C GLN A 81 -1.36 -18.61 3.84
N LEU A 82 -2.63 -18.18 3.87
CA LEU A 82 -3.24 -17.55 5.02
C LEU A 82 -3.34 -18.53 6.20
N ALA A 83 -3.75 -19.78 5.94
CA ALA A 83 -3.79 -20.82 6.96
C ALA A 83 -2.39 -21.07 7.55
N ALA A 84 -1.38 -21.25 6.70
CA ALA A 84 0.01 -21.46 7.13
C ALA A 84 0.60 -20.24 7.88
N ALA A 85 0.24 -19.01 7.50
CA ALA A 85 0.64 -17.81 8.23
C ALA A 85 -0.04 -17.74 9.60
N ALA A 86 -1.35 -18.02 9.67
CA ALA A 86 -2.10 -18.04 10.91
C ALA A 86 -1.63 -19.15 11.86
N ASP A 87 -1.23 -20.31 11.34
CA ASP A 87 -0.68 -21.41 12.14
C ASP A 87 0.70 -21.05 12.70
N ARG A 88 1.57 -20.40 11.91
CA ARG A 88 2.86 -19.88 12.38
C ARG A 88 2.71 -18.85 13.50
N VAL A 89 1.84 -17.86 13.33
CA VAL A 89 1.61 -16.86 14.38
C VAL A 89 1.04 -17.52 15.64
N ARG A 90 0.15 -18.50 15.48
CA ARG A 90 -0.37 -19.27 16.62
C ARG A 90 0.73 -20.05 17.33
N SER A 91 1.63 -20.73 16.61
CA SER A 91 2.73 -21.46 17.21
C SER A 91 3.70 -20.54 17.96
N GLU A 92 4.12 -19.44 17.32
CA GLU A 92 4.99 -18.43 17.94
C GLU A 92 4.38 -17.86 19.22
N PHE A 93 3.07 -17.54 19.18
CA PHE A 93 2.36 -17.05 20.36
C PHE A 93 2.29 -18.10 21.48
N THR A 94 2.04 -19.37 21.16
CA THR A 94 2.06 -20.45 22.17
C THR A 94 3.44 -20.65 22.78
N GLU A 95 4.50 -20.57 21.96
CA GLU A 95 5.88 -20.68 22.43
C GLU A 95 6.25 -19.54 23.39
N GLU A 96 5.89 -18.30 23.06
CA GLU A 96 6.10 -17.14 23.92
C GLU A 96 5.27 -17.23 25.21
N GLN A 97 4.02 -17.69 25.14
CA GLN A 97 3.23 -17.95 26.35
C GLN A 97 3.91 -18.97 27.27
N ASP A 98 4.41 -20.08 26.73
CA ASP A 98 5.08 -21.11 27.50
C ASP A 98 6.43 -20.66 28.05
N ARG A 99 7.14 -19.79 27.31
CA ARG A 99 8.37 -19.15 27.77
C ARG A 99 8.09 -18.24 28.96
N LEU A 100 7.14 -17.31 28.83
CA LEU A 100 6.77 -16.37 29.89
C LEU A 100 6.25 -17.10 31.13
N ARG A 101 5.49 -18.19 30.96
CA ARG A 101 5.07 -19.06 32.07
C ARG A 101 6.27 -19.68 32.80
N ARG A 102 7.28 -20.17 32.06
CA ARG A 102 8.50 -20.72 32.65
C ARG A 102 9.29 -19.65 33.40
N GLU A 103 9.46 -18.47 32.82
CA GLU A 103 10.15 -17.35 33.47
C GLU A 103 9.43 -16.89 34.74
N LEU A 104 8.09 -16.80 34.71
CA LEU A 104 7.27 -16.50 35.88
C LEU A 104 7.46 -17.53 37.00
N GLU A 105 7.41 -18.82 36.67
CA GLU A 105 7.62 -19.88 37.67
C GLU A 105 9.05 -19.88 38.24
N GLN A 106 10.06 -19.58 37.43
CA GLN A 106 11.43 -19.41 37.91
C GLN A 106 11.55 -18.21 38.85
N ALA A 107 10.97 -17.06 38.49
CA ALA A 107 10.96 -15.86 39.34
C ALA A 107 10.25 -16.12 40.67
N LYS A 108 9.10 -16.81 40.65
CA LYS A 108 8.39 -17.23 41.87
C LYS A 108 9.28 -18.09 42.75
N ARG A 109 9.95 -19.11 42.19
CA ARG A 109 10.87 -19.98 42.93
C ARG A 109 12.06 -19.21 43.52
N ALA A 110 12.61 -18.26 42.78
CA ALA A 110 13.69 -17.40 43.27
C ALA A 110 13.23 -16.52 44.43
N CYS A 111 12.05 -15.89 44.32
CA CYS A 111 11.44 -15.12 45.41
C CYS A 111 11.18 -15.98 46.65
N THR A 112 10.62 -17.19 46.49
CA THR A 112 10.41 -18.09 47.63
C THR A 112 11.73 -18.52 48.27
N HIS A 113 12.77 -18.76 47.47
CA HIS A 113 14.08 -19.13 47.98
C HIS A 113 14.73 -17.97 48.77
N LEU A 114 14.73 -16.76 48.21
CA LEU A 114 15.22 -15.57 48.90
C LEU A 114 14.45 -15.32 50.20
N ARG A 115 13.12 -15.49 50.19
CA ARG A 115 12.29 -15.37 51.39
C ARG A 115 12.71 -16.37 52.47
N LEU A 116 12.91 -17.64 52.11
CA LEU A 116 13.39 -18.66 53.05
C LEU A 116 14.78 -18.35 53.59
N LEU A 117 15.70 -17.82 52.77
CA LEU A 117 17.03 -17.39 53.22
C LEU A 117 16.97 -16.22 54.21
N VAL A 118 16.08 -15.25 53.97
CA VAL A 118 15.82 -14.13 54.88
C VAL A 118 15.22 -14.63 56.20
N GLU A 119 14.23 -15.52 56.14
CA GLU A 119 13.58 -16.14 57.31
C GLU A 119 14.56 -17.02 58.11
N ALA A 120 15.50 -17.70 57.45
CA ALA A 120 16.53 -18.53 58.11
C ALA A 120 17.66 -17.71 58.75
N ASN A 121 17.82 -16.42 58.42
CA ASN A 121 18.91 -15.57 58.91
C ASN A 121 18.40 -14.19 59.41
N PRO A 122 17.56 -14.17 60.47
CA PRO A 122 16.90 -12.95 60.92
C PRO A 122 17.86 -11.88 61.46
N GLU A 123 19.01 -12.28 62.01
CA GLU A 123 20.01 -11.35 62.56
C GLU A 123 20.77 -10.58 61.47
N LYS A 124 21.16 -11.26 60.38
CA LYS A 124 21.77 -10.60 59.21
C LYS A 124 20.78 -9.71 58.48
N SER A 125 19.51 -10.11 58.42
CA SER A 125 18.44 -9.32 57.79
C SER A 125 18.16 -8.02 58.55
N ARG A 126 18.18 -8.03 59.90
CA ARG A 126 18.07 -6.82 60.72
C ARG A 126 19.24 -5.86 60.51
N ALA A 127 20.48 -6.39 60.54
CA ALA A 127 21.67 -5.60 60.30
C ALA A 127 21.71 -5.01 58.87
N ALA A 128 21.24 -5.76 57.87
CA ALA A 128 21.14 -5.27 56.49
C ALA A 128 20.07 -4.18 56.35
N PHE A 129 18.91 -4.31 57.00
CA PHE A 129 17.85 -3.30 56.98
C PHE A 129 18.27 -1.99 57.65
N GLU A 130 19.01 -2.07 58.77
CA GLU A 130 19.61 -0.89 59.43
C GLU A 130 20.65 -0.21 58.54
N ASN A 131 21.49 -0.98 57.85
CA ASN A 131 22.47 -0.47 56.89
C ASN A 131 21.80 0.12 55.64
N GLU A 132 20.70 -0.46 55.17
CA GLU A 132 19.93 0.04 54.04
C GLU A 132 19.11 1.28 54.39
N GLN A 133 18.65 1.42 55.64
CA GLN A 133 18.07 2.68 56.15
C GLN A 133 19.13 3.79 56.25
N ALA A 134 20.33 3.45 56.72
CA ALA A 134 21.47 4.36 56.73
C ALA A 134 21.86 4.78 55.31
N ASN A 135 21.97 3.83 54.38
CA ASN A 135 22.29 4.12 52.97
C ASN A 135 21.15 4.84 52.23
N ALA A 136 19.88 4.57 52.53
CA ALA A 136 18.74 5.29 51.95
C ALA A 136 18.71 6.76 52.40
N SER A 137 19.12 7.05 53.63
CA SER A 137 19.29 8.44 54.11
C SER A 137 20.41 9.16 53.36
N VAL A 138 21.52 8.46 53.07
CA VAL A 138 22.66 8.99 52.30
C VAL A 138 22.29 9.18 50.83
N HIS A 139 21.60 8.23 50.21
CA HIS A 139 21.11 8.33 48.84
C HIS A 139 20.05 9.42 48.68
N ARG A 140 19.12 9.58 49.63
CA ARG A 140 18.15 10.69 49.61
C ARG A 140 18.87 12.05 49.66
N ALA A 141 19.85 12.22 50.55
CA ALA A 141 20.66 13.44 50.61
C ALA A 141 21.50 13.68 49.35
N GLN A 142 21.91 12.61 48.64
CA GLN A 142 22.68 12.70 47.41
C GLN A 142 21.80 13.00 46.18
N ILE A 143 20.57 12.50 46.15
CA ILE A 143 19.55 12.84 45.15
C ILE A 143 19.12 14.30 45.29
N GLU A 144 18.91 14.78 46.52
CA GLU A 144 18.58 16.19 46.79
C GLU A 144 19.72 17.13 46.33
N LYS A 145 20.97 16.79 46.62
CA LYS A 145 22.14 17.58 46.13
C LYS A 145 22.26 17.57 44.61
N SER A 146 22.00 16.44 43.96
CA SER A 146 22.04 16.32 42.50
C SER A 146 20.89 17.10 41.83
N SER A 147 19.70 17.11 42.45
CA SER A 147 18.56 17.92 42.01
C SER A 147 18.87 19.42 42.12
N MET A 148 19.41 19.88 43.24
CA MET A 148 19.79 21.29 43.42
C MET A 148 20.87 21.72 42.42
N HIS A 149 21.81 20.84 42.07
CA HIS A 149 22.82 21.12 41.05
C HIS A 149 22.22 21.22 39.64
N ALA A 150 21.27 20.34 39.31
CA ALA A 150 20.55 20.41 38.03
C ALA A 150 19.71 21.71 37.93
N ASP A 151 19.00 22.09 38.99
CA ASP A 151 18.22 23.33 39.02
C ASP A 151 19.10 24.58 38.83
N ALA A 152 20.30 24.59 39.43
CA ALA A 152 21.27 25.67 39.25
C ALA A 152 21.80 25.76 37.81
N LEU A 153 22.05 24.62 37.16
CA LEU A 153 22.46 24.56 35.75
C LEU A 153 21.34 25.04 34.81
N HIS A 154 20.09 24.66 35.08
CA HIS A 154 18.93 25.15 34.32
C HIS A 154 18.71 26.67 34.46
N ALA A 155 18.90 27.21 35.67
CA ALA A 155 18.83 28.65 35.89
C ALA A 155 19.93 29.40 35.12
N GLU A 156 21.14 28.84 35.04
CA GLU A 156 22.24 29.41 34.27
C GLU A 156 21.97 29.37 32.76
N VAL A 157 21.40 28.27 32.24
CA VAL A 157 20.95 28.17 30.83
C VAL A 157 19.98 29.29 30.50
N ALA A 158 18.92 29.48 31.32
CA ALA A 158 17.92 30.52 31.10
C ALA A 158 18.52 31.94 31.16
N ARG A 159 19.47 32.17 32.08
CA ARG A 159 20.16 33.47 32.20
C ARG A 159 20.98 33.80 30.94
N ILE A 160 21.74 32.83 30.43
CA ILE A 160 22.58 33.00 29.24
C ILE A 160 21.72 33.15 27.97
N GLU A 161 20.63 32.39 27.85
CA GLU A 161 19.66 32.55 26.75
C GLU A 161 19.08 33.97 26.70
N GLY A 162 18.71 34.53 27.86
CA GLY A 162 18.23 35.92 27.94
C GLY A 162 19.29 36.96 27.52
N LEU A 163 20.57 36.72 27.82
CA LEU A 163 21.66 37.58 27.36
C LEU A 163 21.88 37.49 25.85
N ILE A 164 21.84 36.27 25.29
CA ILE A 164 21.94 36.05 23.83
C ILE A 164 20.78 36.72 23.10
N GLU A 165 19.56 36.63 23.63
CA GLU A 165 18.39 37.28 23.05
C GLU A 165 18.52 38.80 23.09
N GLY A 166 18.97 39.36 24.22
CA GLY A 166 19.25 40.80 24.34
C GLY A 166 20.31 41.29 23.34
N ILE A 167 21.38 40.52 23.15
CA ILE A 167 22.41 40.80 22.15
C ILE A 167 21.87 40.68 20.72
N SER A 168 21.03 39.68 20.44
CA SER A 168 20.44 39.47 19.12
C SER A 168 19.52 40.63 18.73
N ARG A 169 18.69 41.13 19.66
CA ARG A 169 17.87 42.33 19.43
C ARG A 169 18.70 43.57 19.13
N ALA A 170 19.85 43.73 19.80
CA ALA A 170 20.77 44.84 19.53
C ALA A 170 21.49 44.71 18.18
N ILE A 171 21.66 43.49 17.65
CA ILE A 171 22.22 43.25 16.31
C ILE A 171 21.18 43.52 15.22
N GLU A 172 19.90 43.22 15.49
CA GLU A 172 18.80 43.36 14.53
C GLU A 172 18.26 44.81 14.42
N ASP A 173 18.65 45.70 15.34
CA ASP A 173 18.30 47.11 15.29
C ASP A 173 19.07 47.85 14.16
N PRO A 174 18.37 48.37 13.13
CA PRO A 174 18.99 49.01 11.98
C PRO A 174 19.75 50.30 12.31
N ASP A 175 19.50 50.91 13.47
CA ASP A 175 20.18 52.12 13.93
C ASP A 175 21.49 51.82 14.68
N THR A 176 21.85 50.54 14.85
CA THR A 176 23.09 50.13 15.53
C THR A 176 24.30 50.21 14.62
N GLU A 177 25.39 50.84 15.09
CA GLU A 177 26.64 50.94 14.34
C GLU A 177 27.25 49.57 14.03
N LEU A 178 27.76 49.40 12.81
CA LEU A 178 28.39 48.15 12.35
C LEU A 178 29.54 47.68 13.27
N SER A 179 30.28 48.61 13.89
CA SER A 179 31.37 48.29 14.83
C SER A 179 30.85 47.61 16.11
N VAL A 180 29.66 48.02 16.57
CA VAL A 180 28.95 47.45 17.72
C VAL A 180 28.36 46.10 17.32
N VAL A 181 27.77 46.00 16.14
CA VAL A 181 27.25 44.74 15.59
C VAL A 181 28.33 43.67 15.54
N ILE A 182 29.52 43.97 15.01
CA ILE A 182 30.63 43.00 14.93
C ILE A 182 31.07 42.53 16.32
N ARG A 183 31.23 43.46 17.28
CA ARG A 183 31.62 43.12 18.66
C ARG A 183 30.55 42.27 19.35
N LYS A 184 29.29 42.63 19.18
CA LYS A 184 28.14 41.92 19.76
C LYS A 184 27.94 40.55 19.13
N ASN A 185 28.28 40.38 17.85
CA ASN A 185 28.25 39.08 17.19
C ASN A 185 29.33 38.14 17.74
N ALA A 186 30.54 38.64 18.03
CA ALA A 186 31.58 37.87 18.71
C ALA A 186 31.17 37.46 20.13
N GLU A 187 30.63 38.40 20.91
CA GLU A 187 30.12 38.14 22.27
C GLU A 187 28.99 37.09 22.26
N ARG A 188 28.07 37.18 21.29
CA ARG A 188 27.04 36.17 21.08
C ARG A 188 27.64 34.79 20.82
N ALA A 189 28.62 34.68 19.93
CA ALA A 189 29.25 33.40 19.60
C ALA A 189 29.95 32.76 20.82
N GLU A 190 30.58 33.58 21.67
CA GLU A 190 31.17 33.10 22.94
C GLU A 190 30.11 32.59 23.91
N LEU A 191 29.00 33.32 24.07
CA LEU A 191 27.88 32.88 24.92
C LEU A 191 27.19 31.62 24.38
N ASP A 192 27.04 31.49 23.06
CA ASP A 192 26.53 30.27 22.42
C ASP A 192 27.45 29.07 22.67
N SER A 193 28.78 29.28 22.63
CA SER A 193 29.76 28.24 22.95
C SER A 193 29.70 27.83 24.42
N TYR A 194 29.59 28.80 25.34
CA TYR A 194 29.43 28.54 26.77
C TYR A 194 28.12 27.79 27.06
N LEU A 195 27.01 28.20 26.46
CA LEU A 195 25.70 27.57 26.60
C LEU A 195 25.72 26.11 26.14
N ARG A 196 26.42 25.79 25.04
CA ARG A 196 26.64 24.41 24.59
C ARG A 196 27.40 23.59 25.64
N GLY A 197 28.43 24.16 26.26
CA GLY A 197 29.20 23.51 27.32
C GLY A 197 28.36 23.22 28.56
N VAL A 198 27.55 24.18 29.00
CA VAL A 198 26.65 24.02 30.16
C VAL A 198 25.57 22.98 29.87
N ARG A 199 24.96 23.00 28.67
CA ARG A 199 23.97 21.99 28.26
C ARG A 199 24.55 20.58 28.17
N PHE A 200 25.82 20.42 27.76
CA PHE A 200 26.49 19.13 27.78
C PHE A 200 26.71 18.58 29.19
N ALA A 201 26.82 19.46 30.20
CA ALA A 201 26.93 19.07 31.60
C ALA A 201 25.58 18.67 32.24
N ILE A 202 24.45 18.95 31.58
CA ILE A 202 23.12 18.48 31.99
C ILE A 202 22.90 17.11 31.32
N PRO A 203 22.84 16.00 32.08
CA PRO A 203 22.54 14.70 31.50
C PRO A 203 21.14 14.71 30.89
N ASP A 204 21.01 14.39 29.60
CA ASP A 204 19.71 14.08 29.01
C ASP A 204 19.07 12.94 29.83
N ARG A 205 17.91 13.21 30.43
CA ARG A 205 17.12 12.19 31.12
C ARG A 205 16.50 11.20 30.15
#